data_AF-A0A378A6N9-F1
#
_entry.id   AF-A0A378A6N9-F1
#
_cell.length_a   1.000
_cell.length_b   1.000
_cell.length_c   1.000
_cell.angle_alpha   90.00
_cell.angle_beta   90.00
_cell.angle_gamma   90.00
#
_symmetry.space_group_name_H-M   'P 1'
#
loop_
_entity.id
_entity.type
_entity.pdbx_description
1 polymer ?
#
loop_
_entity_poly.entity_id
_entity_poly.type
_entity_poly.pdbx_seq_one_letter_code
_entity_poly.pdbx_strand_id
1 'polypeptide(L)'
;MLVQQAYGWWSGLSLRKPSWLANYYDALNNRIRNLRDPSQAHDAATKNYVDNSIDGSNAHADDLFKKTLRFPDYVETMSGVPGRRDSLQGFNNIGKPVPIFSFTETADLSLKLSDTDGLQYIGQCPDINTLRSTEFSSVNQQIFVVEHTTGTGQGGGIFYCHSLTNDDGLIDDNGFQIINNYGQVIRRKDRSRMSAEMFGAIGGQDVMPVLENIRKASITFNRAVCYFPPPANGINYLHSGGFVVDVTQGYGLCIVCESTDEIDVPFDHTGNNIAFTFKRDNAAESTAFYKQSGITGALIRGRNSDNTAAGNDGFAVRVSDIIKAKVNVFANGYTNTSGAAISLYNDTGYTEKSRIKATIRGCCNGVLIHRNAAEGATSTNSFMGTHLDIEYQAGVPGKANKGISVGNIDGTTTSNTFDVSLYASEISLKYWAEAGAITNGIYVGRKAIVPESTTADLISDGYGFSTSDTDTTTIAATNLIRVENGGIFRAKCTDQSMQTGLSHRLNQLQRLRNSIFFIPG
;
A
#
# COMPACT_ATOMS: atom_id res chain seq x y z
N MET A 1 114.86 15.63 -52.17
CA MET A 1 113.79 15.83 -51.17
C MET A 1 113.36 17.29 -51.24
N LEU A 2 112.22 17.61 -51.87
CA LEU A 2 111.53 18.93 -51.83
C LEU A 2 110.20 19.01 -52.63
N VAL A 3 109.86 18.05 -53.51
CA VAL A 3 108.57 18.10 -54.25
C VAL A 3 107.53 17.07 -53.75
N GLN A 4 107.91 16.20 -52.79
CA GLN A 4 106.94 15.43 -52.00
C GLN A 4 106.09 16.34 -51.07
N GLN A 5 106.50 17.59 -50.86
CA GLN A 5 105.72 18.59 -50.10
C GLN A 5 104.67 19.33 -50.94
N ALA A 6 104.69 19.25 -52.27
CA ALA A 6 103.66 19.86 -53.11
C ALA A 6 102.38 18.99 -53.25
N TYR A 7 102.48 17.68 -52.98
CA TYR A 7 101.33 16.77 -53.02
C TYR A 7 100.37 16.94 -51.82
N GLY A 8 100.80 17.62 -50.75
CA GLY A 8 100.00 17.84 -49.54
C GLY A 8 99.10 19.09 -49.56
N TRP A 9 99.32 20.03 -50.46
CA TRP A 9 98.54 21.28 -50.53
C TRP A 9 97.42 21.27 -51.57
N TRP A 10 97.46 20.35 -52.55
CA TRP A 10 96.51 20.29 -53.68
C TRP A 10 95.60 19.05 -53.65
N SER A 11 95.75 18.15 -52.67
CA SER A 11 94.95 16.92 -52.56
C SER A 11 93.90 16.96 -51.45
N GLY A 12 93.84 18.04 -50.66
CA GLY A 12 92.90 18.18 -49.55
C GLY A 12 91.70 19.05 -49.92
N LEU A 13 90.52 18.44 -50.01
CA LEU A 13 89.21 19.09 -49.86
C LEU A 13 88.58 19.83 -51.07
N SER A 14 88.72 19.31 -52.29
CA SER A 14 87.75 19.67 -53.35
C SER A 14 87.17 18.43 -54.01
N LEU A 15 85.85 18.38 -54.15
CA LEU A 15 85.16 17.36 -54.95
C LEU A 15 85.87 17.23 -56.30
N ARG A 16 86.36 16.02 -56.64
CA ARG A 16 87.17 15.82 -57.86
C ARG A 16 86.31 16.04 -59.09
N LYS A 17 86.76 16.89 -60.03
CA LYS A 17 86.03 17.19 -61.26
C LYS A 17 85.79 15.92 -62.08
N PRO A 18 84.62 15.79 -62.73
CA PRO A 18 84.34 14.69 -63.65
C PRO A 18 85.37 14.66 -64.80
N SER A 19 85.78 13.46 -65.19
CA SER A 19 86.74 13.16 -66.26
C SER A 19 86.12 12.20 -67.28
N TRP A 20 86.81 11.87 -68.38
CA TRP A 20 86.31 10.89 -69.36
C TRP A 20 86.03 9.49 -68.77
N LEU A 21 86.62 9.17 -67.60
CA LEU A 21 86.38 7.92 -66.87
C LEU A 21 85.29 8.02 -65.79
N ALA A 22 84.87 9.23 -65.37
CA ALA A 22 83.88 9.41 -64.31
C ALA A 22 83.08 10.71 -64.51
N ASN A 23 81.77 10.59 -64.67
CA ASN A 23 80.85 11.70 -64.94
C ASN A 23 80.22 12.31 -63.66
N TYR A 24 80.76 12.02 -62.47
CA TYR A 24 80.22 12.47 -61.18
C TYR A 24 81.31 13.00 -60.26
N TYR A 25 80.90 13.79 -59.26
CA TYR A 25 81.74 14.21 -58.14
C TYR A 25 81.65 13.18 -57.01
N ASP A 26 82.78 12.58 -56.63
CA ASP A 26 82.84 11.65 -55.50
C ASP A 26 83.39 12.34 -54.24
N ALA A 27 82.63 12.29 -53.15
CA ALA A 27 83.00 12.85 -51.86
C ALA A 27 83.73 11.85 -50.94
N LEU A 28 83.78 10.56 -51.29
CA LEU A 28 84.45 9.48 -50.53
C LEU A 28 84.08 9.48 -49.03
N ASN A 29 82.77 9.59 -48.71
CA ASN A 29 82.24 9.70 -47.35
C ASN A 29 82.75 10.90 -46.51
N ASN A 30 83.40 11.89 -47.13
CA ASN A 30 83.84 13.09 -46.44
C ASN A 30 82.71 14.13 -46.33
N ARG A 31 82.71 14.90 -45.25
CA ARG A 31 81.76 16.00 -45.03
C ARG A 31 81.96 17.11 -46.06
N ILE A 32 80.88 17.48 -46.75
CA ILE A 32 80.81 18.68 -47.59
C ILE A 32 80.40 19.87 -46.70
N ARG A 33 81.17 20.96 -46.72
CA ARG A 33 80.94 22.17 -45.90
C ARG A 33 80.72 23.39 -46.79
N ASN A 34 80.00 24.39 -46.28
CA ASN A 34 79.62 25.62 -47.00
C ASN A 34 78.77 25.37 -48.26
N LEU A 35 77.98 24.29 -48.27
CA LEU A 35 76.96 24.06 -49.28
C LEU A 35 75.84 25.09 -49.10
N ARG A 36 75.48 25.79 -50.17
CA ARG A 36 74.37 26.76 -50.18
C ARG A 36 73.04 26.01 -50.11
N ASP A 37 72.02 26.63 -49.52
CA ASP A 37 70.67 26.05 -49.58
C ASP A 37 70.20 25.91 -51.04
N PRO A 38 69.53 24.78 -51.37
CA PRO A 38 69.13 24.49 -52.73
C PRO A 38 68.12 25.52 -53.23
N SER A 39 68.29 25.96 -54.47
CA SER A 39 67.44 26.94 -55.15
C SER A 39 66.82 26.41 -56.45
N GLN A 40 67.50 25.47 -57.10
CA GLN A 40 67.05 24.77 -58.30
C GLN A 40 66.79 23.29 -58.00
N ALA A 41 65.98 22.64 -58.83
CA ALA A 41 65.57 21.24 -58.64
C ALA A 41 66.74 20.23 -58.64
N HIS A 42 67.90 20.60 -59.19
CA HIS A 42 69.10 19.75 -59.28
C HIS A 42 70.19 20.12 -58.27
N ASP A 43 69.94 21.08 -57.37
CA ASP A 43 70.91 21.46 -56.34
C ASP A 43 71.01 20.39 -55.25
N ALA A 44 72.20 20.21 -54.69
CA ALA A 44 72.38 19.37 -53.51
C ALA A 44 71.76 20.06 -52.27
N ALA A 45 70.96 19.33 -51.49
CA ALA A 45 70.31 19.88 -50.30
C ALA A 45 71.22 19.84 -49.07
N THR A 46 71.21 20.92 -48.28
CA THR A 46 71.83 20.91 -46.93
C THR A 46 71.00 20.03 -46.00
N LYS A 47 71.63 19.41 -44.99
CA LYS A 47 70.88 18.63 -43.97
C LYS A 47 69.81 19.49 -43.30
N ASN A 48 70.13 20.75 -42.99
CA ASN A 48 69.19 21.70 -42.39
C ASN A 48 67.95 21.95 -43.27
N TYR A 49 68.12 22.09 -44.58
CA TYR A 49 66.99 22.22 -45.50
C TYR A 49 66.09 20.97 -45.48
N VAL A 50 66.69 19.78 -45.53
CA VAL A 50 65.95 18.50 -45.49
C VAL A 50 65.23 18.31 -44.17
N ASP A 51 65.90 18.53 -43.03
CA ASP A 51 65.30 18.40 -41.70
C ASP A 51 64.11 19.37 -41.54
N ASN A 52 64.28 20.65 -41.89
CA ASN A 52 63.19 21.64 -41.78
C ASN A 52 62.02 21.32 -42.73
N SER A 53 62.29 20.79 -43.92
CA SER A 53 61.26 20.34 -44.86
C SER A 53 60.48 19.13 -44.31
N ILE A 54 61.16 18.20 -43.65
CA ILE A 54 60.55 17.02 -43.02
C ILE A 54 59.74 17.44 -41.79
N ASP A 55 60.31 18.27 -40.92
CA ASP A 55 59.63 18.77 -39.72
C ASP A 55 58.39 19.58 -40.08
N GLY A 56 58.45 20.44 -41.11
CA GLY A 56 57.29 21.15 -41.63
C GLY A 56 56.21 20.22 -42.17
N SER A 57 56.61 19.15 -42.87
CA SER A 57 55.68 18.14 -43.40
C SER A 57 55.02 17.31 -42.29
N ASN A 58 55.79 16.91 -41.28
CA ASN A 58 55.30 16.16 -40.12
C ASN A 58 54.37 17.02 -39.25
N ALA A 59 54.74 18.28 -38.99
CA ALA A 59 53.90 19.21 -38.26
C ALA A 59 52.56 19.48 -38.98
N HIS A 60 52.60 19.57 -40.31
CA HIS A 60 51.39 19.70 -41.13
C HIS A 60 50.50 18.45 -41.04
N ALA A 61 51.10 17.26 -41.12
CA ALA A 61 50.39 15.99 -40.97
C ALA A 61 49.75 15.84 -39.56
N ASP A 62 50.49 16.18 -38.50
CA ASP A 62 49.99 16.13 -37.13
C ASP A 62 48.83 17.11 -36.88
N ASP A 63 48.87 18.31 -37.45
CA ASP A 63 47.77 19.28 -37.36
C ASP A 63 46.51 18.77 -38.08
N LEU A 64 46.67 18.14 -39.25
CA LEU A 64 45.57 17.47 -39.95
C LEU A 64 45.00 16.31 -39.12
N PHE A 65 45.84 15.54 -38.43
CA PHE A 65 45.39 14.43 -37.59
C PHE A 65 44.68 14.86 -36.29
N LYS A 66 44.89 16.09 -35.82
CA LYS A 66 44.17 16.68 -34.66
C LYS A 66 42.77 17.17 -35.02
N LYS A 67 42.53 17.47 -36.31
CA LYS A 67 41.28 18.04 -36.83
C LYS A 67 40.41 17.03 -37.56
N THR A 68 40.80 15.75 -37.57
CA THR A 68 40.08 14.67 -38.26
C THR A 68 39.50 13.66 -37.26
N LEU A 69 38.27 13.20 -37.54
CA LEU A 69 37.63 12.11 -36.82
C LEU A 69 38.31 10.79 -37.23
N ARG A 70 38.81 10.02 -36.26
CA ARG A 70 39.56 8.79 -36.50
C ARG A 70 38.70 7.57 -36.24
N PHE A 71 38.84 6.56 -37.11
CA PHE A 71 38.19 5.27 -36.99
C PHE A 71 39.25 4.16 -36.97
N PRO A 72 39.05 3.09 -36.19
CA PRO A 72 39.97 1.94 -36.15
C PRO A 72 39.90 1.07 -37.42
N ASP A 73 38.89 1.27 -38.25
CA ASP A 73 38.51 0.46 -39.40
C ASP A 73 38.24 1.31 -40.66
N TYR A 74 38.01 0.64 -41.80
CA TYR A 74 37.65 1.32 -43.04
C TYR A 74 36.22 1.83 -42.98
N VAL A 75 36.05 3.14 -43.15
CA VAL A 75 34.74 3.79 -43.17
C VAL A 75 34.38 4.21 -44.59
N GLU A 76 33.16 3.88 -45.03
CA GLU A 76 32.65 4.29 -46.34
C GLU A 76 32.61 5.82 -46.50
N THR A 77 32.72 6.31 -47.73
CA THR A 77 32.70 7.75 -48.02
C THR A 77 31.37 8.40 -47.63
N MET A 78 31.44 9.52 -46.93
CA MET A 78 30.27 10.34 -46.60
C MET A 78 29.62 10.92 -47.86
N SER A 79 28.30 11.16 -47.79
CA SER A 79 27.55 11.85 -48.83
C SER A 79 28.18 13.21 -49.20
N GLY A 80 28.18 13.55 -50.50
CA GLY A 80 28.80 14.78 -51.01
C GLY A 80 28.20 16.06 -50.40
N VAL A 81 28.89 17.19 -50.51
CA VAL A 81 28.50 18.48 -49.88
C VAL A 81 27.00 18.84 -50.05
N PRO A 82 26.41 18.75 -51.26
CA PRO A 82 24.98 19.06 -51.43
C PRO A 82 24.06 18.13 -50.63
N GLY A 83 24.48 16.88 -50.46
CA GLY A 83 23.76 15.83 -49.75
C GLY A 83 24.16 15.66 -48.29
N ARG A 84 24.95 16.56 -47.68
CA ARG A 84 25.23 16.57 -46.22
C ARG A 84 25.20 17.95 -45.57
N ARG A 85 25.03 19.01 -46.35
CA ARG A 85 24.89 20.37 -45.81
C ARG A 85 23.71 20.40 -44.84
N ASP A 86 23.84 21.16 -43.75
CA ASP A 86 22.74 21.37 -42.79
C ASP A 86 22.24 20.06 -42.11
N SER A 87 23.11 19.04 -42.02
CA SER A 87 22.83 17.73 -41.40
C SER A 87 23.80 17.41 -40.26
N LEU A 88 23.38 16.54 -39.32
CA LEU A 88 24.27 15.93 -38.33
C LEU A 88 24.96 14.70 -38.92
N GLN A 89 26.20 14.41 -38.50
CA GLN A 89 26.90 13.20 -38.91
C GLN A 89 26.46 12.00 -38.07
N GLY A 90 25.90 10.96 -38.70
CA GLY A 90 25.55 9.69 -38.06
C GLY A 90 25.98 8.47 -38.88
N PHE A 91 25.66 7.26 -38.39
CA PHE A 91 26.00 5.98 -39.02
C PHE A 91 24.77 5.06 -39.04
N ASN A 92 24.57 4.30 -40.12
CA ASN A 92 23.49 3.32 -40.23
C ASN A 92 23.90 1.93 -39.66
N ASN A 93 23.00 0.95 -39.75
CA ASN A 93 23.20 -0.41 -39.21
C ASN A 93 24.35 -1.23 -39.84
N ILE A 94 24.99 -0.73 -40.91
CA ILE A 94 26.16 -1.33 -41.55
C ILE A 94 27.43 -0.48 -41.36
N GLY A 95 27.40 0.55 -40.51
CA GLY A 95 28.55 1.40 -40.20
C GLY A 95 28.85 2.47 -41.26
N LYS A 96 27.98 2.67 -42.26
CA LYS A 96 28.15 3.69 -43.29
C LYS A 96 27.79 5.08 -42.74
N PRO A 97 28.64 6.12 -42.95
CA PRO A 97 28.29 7.49 -42.59
C PRO A 97 27.08 7.96 -43.40
N VAL A 98 26.06 8.42 -42.71
CA VAL A 98 24.85 8.97 -43.30
C VAL A 98 24.58 10.37 -42.76
N PRO A 99 24.24 11.34 -43.63
CA PRO A 99 23.79 12.66 -43.22
C PRO A 99 22.41 12.52 -42.57
N ILE A 100 22.29 12.94 -41.31
CA ILE A 100 21.01 12.95 -40.58
C ILE A 100 20.39 14.33 -40.79
N PHE A 101 19.46 14.39 -41.73
CA PHE A 101 18.71 15.60 -42.06
C PHE A 101 17.44 15.68 -41.23
N SER A 102 17.48 16.41 -40.12
CA SER A 102 16.34 17.21 -39.67
C SER A 102 16.69 18.08 -38.47
N PHE A 103 16.48 19.39 -38.60
CA PHE A 103 16.20 20.30 -37.49
C PHE A 103 14.76 20.06 -37.01
N THR A 104 14.51 18.90 -36.42
CA THR A 104 13.24 18.62 -35.73
C THR A 104 13.57 17.99 -34.39
N GLU A 105 12.68 18.19 -33.41
CA GLU A 105 12.74 17.60 -32.05
C GLU A 105 12.90 16.06 -32.03
N THR A 106 12.84 15.40 -33.19
CA THR A 106 12.95 13.96 -33.38
C THR A 106 14.36 13.45 -33.73
N ALA A 107 15.27 14.30 -34.22
CA ALA A 107 16.62 13.87 -34.60
C ALA A 107 17.56 13.68 -33.39
N ASP A 108 17.34 14.46 -32.32
CA ASP A 108 18.02 14.32 -31.04
C ASP A 108 17.23 13.45 -30.04
N LEU A 109 16.01 13.02 -30.39
CA LEU A 109 15.14 12.25 -29.52
C LEU A 109 15.77 10.92 -29.10
N SER A 110 16.53 10.23 -29.97
CA SER A 110 17.22 9.00 -29.56
C SER A 110 18.30 9.25 -28.52
N LEU A 111 18.96 10.41 -28.58
CA LEU A 111 19.97 10.83 -27.59
C LEU A 111 19.29 11.26 -26.28
N LYS A 112 18.22 12.05 -26.37
CA LYS A 112 17.39 12.47 -25.24
C LYS A 112 16.71 11.30 -24.51
N LEU A 113 16.20 10.31 -25.25
CA LEU A 113 15.64 9.08 -24.68
C LEU A 113 16.71 8.18 -24.06
N SER A 114 17.96 8.28 -24.51
CA SER A 114 19.09 7.53 -23.93
C SER A 114 19.71 8.20 -22.70
N ASP A 115 19.38 9.46 -22.43
CA ASP A 115 19.84 10.18 -21.25
C ASP A 115 19.17 9.64 -19.97
N THR A 116 19.77 9.94 -18.82
CA THR A 116 19.33 9.53 -17.49
C THR A 116 17.91 9.98 -17.12
N ASP A 117 17.41 11.05 -17.75
CA ASP A 117 16.07 11.61 -17.55
C ASP A 117 15.14 11.38 -18.77
N GLY A 118 15.52 10.51 -19.72
CA GLY A 118 14.81 10.32 -20.98
C GLY A 118 13.34 9.88 -20.85
N LEU A 119 12.94 9.35 -19.70
CA LEU A 119 11.54 9.01 -19.40
C LEU A 119 10.61 10.23 -19.45
N GLN A 120 11.12 11.46 -19.24
CA GLN A 120 10.32 12.69 -19.33
C GLN A 120 9.71 12.92 -20.72
N TYR A 121 10.29 12.31 -21.77
CA TYR A 121 9.81 12.41 -23.14
C TYR A 121 8.79 11.30 -23.50
N ILE A 122 8.49 10.39 -22.57
CA ILE A 122 7.47 9.35 -22.74
C ILE A 122 6.17 9.83 -22.12
N GLY A 123 5.15 10.04 -22.96
CA GLY A 123 3.82 10.44 -22.51
C GLY A 123 3.19 9.44 -21.54
N GLN A 124 2.46 9.94 -20.55
CA GLN A 124 1.77 9.15 -19.55
C GLN A 124 0.28 9.49 -19.53
N CYS A 125 -0.55 8.51 -19.20
CA CYS A 125 -1.97 8.72 -18.95
C CYS A 125 -2.12 9.43 -17.60
N PRO A 126 -2.78 10.60 -17.52
CA PRO A 126 -2.87 11.35 -16.28
C PRO A 126 -3.66 10.60 -15.21
N ASP A 127 -4.78 9.98 -15.56
CA ASP A 127 -5.69 9.38 -14.58
C ASP A 127 -6.53 8.21 -15.13
N ILE A 128 -7.27 7.52 -14.26
CA ILE A 128 -8.13 6.39 -14.65
C ILE A 128 -9.29 6.83 -15.54
N ASN A 129 -9.80 8.07 -15.40
CA ASN A 129 -10.84 8.59 -16.29
C ASN A 129 -10.32 8.69 -17.73
N THR A 130 -9.09 9.17 -17.91
CA THR A 130 -8.43 9.25 -19.22
C THR A 130 -8.07 7.87 -19.75
N LEU A 131 -7.69 6.92 -18.87
CA LEU A 131 -7.46 5.53 -19.24
C LEU A 131 -8.73 4.89 -19.83
N ARG A 132 -9.92 5.20 -19.29
CA ARG A 132 -11.20 4.73 -19.82
C ARG A 132 -11.51 5.27 -21.22
N SER A 133 -10.98 6.44 -21.58
CA SER A 133 -11.10 6.99 -22.93
C SER A 133 -9.95 6.61 -23.87
N THR A 134 -9.00 5.79 -23.43
CA THR A 134 -7.84 5.40 -24.24
C THR A 134 -8.08 4.06 -24.93
N GLU A 135 -8.00 4.02 -26.25
CA GLU A 135 -8.07 2.79 -27.05
C GLU A 135 -6.68 2.14 -27.18
N PHE A 136 -6.61 0.83 -26.96
CA PHE A 136 -5.42 0.02 -27.16
C PHE A 136 -5.47 -0.67 -28.52
N SER A 137 -4.33 -0.76 -29.21
CA SER A 137 -4.24 -1.35 -30.55
C SER A 137 -3.81 -2.83 -30.52
N SER A 138 -3.27 -3.30 -29.39
CA SER A 138 -2.82 -4.69 -29.25
C SER A 138 -2.86 -5.17 -27.80
N VAL A 139 -3.01 -6.49 -27.65
CA VAL A 139 -2.86 -7.18 -26.36
C VAL A 139 -1.43 -6.99 -25.85
N ASN A 140 -1.28 -6.79 -24.54
CA ASN A 140 -0.04 -6.49 -23.82
C ASN A 140 0.58 -5.10 -24.09
N GLN A 141 -0.04 -4.25 -24.91
CA GLN A 141 0.35 -2.84 -24.97
C GLN A 141 0.24 -2.24 -23.56
N GLN A 142 1.31 -1.59 -23.11
CA GLN A 142 1.44 -1.01 -21.78
C GLN A 142 1.19 0.48 -21.81
N ILE A 143 0.68 1.01 -20.70
CA ILE A 143 0.54 2.44 -20.46
C ILE A 143 0.94 2.76 -19.03
N PHE A 144 1.63 3.89 -18.84
CA PHE A 144 1.92 4.44 -17.52
C PHE A 144 0.78 5.36 -17.13
N VAL A 145 0.17 5.11 -15.97
CA VAL A 145 -0.86 5.97 -15.39
C VAL A 145 -0.22 6.71 -14.21
N VAL A 146 -0.31 8.04 -14.20
CA VAL A 146 0.33 8.89 -13.18
C VAL A 146 -0.34 8.70 -11.82
N GLU A 147 -1.66 8.76 -11.79
CA GLU A 147 -2.48 8.73 -10.58
C GLU A 147 -3.83 8.06 -10.84
N HIS A 148 -4.54 7.65 -9.80
CA HIS A 148 -5.88 7.11 -9.96
C HIS A 148 -6.88 8.23 -10.28
N THR A 149 -6.87 9.26 -9.44
CA THR A 149 -7.77 10.42 -9.50
C THR A 149 -6.94 11.68 -9.68
N THR A 150 -7.34 12.57 -10.59
CA THR A 150 -6.60 13.79 -10.96
C THR A 150 -6.24 14.65 -9.74
N GLY A 151 -4.98 15.09 -9.65
CA GLY A 151 -4.47 16.02 -8.64
C GLY A 151 -4.18 15.39 -7.27
N THR A 152 -4.13 14.07 -7.14
CA THR A 152 -3.90 13.35 -5.88
C THR A 152 -2.48 12.83 -5.72
N GLY A 153 -1.77 12.57 -6.83
CA GLY A 153 -0.43 11.99 -6.84
C GLY A 153 -0.38 10.55 -6.33
N GLN A 154 -1.50 9.83 -6.31
CA GLN A 154 -1.63 8.50 -5.69
C GLN A 154 -2.35 7.51 -6.59
N GLY A 155 -2.11 6.22 -6.40
CA GLY A 155 -2.87 5.16 -7.08
C GLY A 155 -2.51 4.91 -8.55
N GLY A 156 -1.52 5.60 -9.10
CA GLY A 156 -0.97 5.35 -10.44
C GLY A 156 -0.27 4.00 -10.57
N GLY A 157 0.33 3.74 -11.73
CA GLY A 157 1.09 2.52 -12.00
C GLY A 157 1.09 2.11 -13.46
N ILE A 158 1.66 0.94 -13.74
CA ILE A 158 1.70 0.38 -15.09
C ILE A 158 0.46 -0.48 -15.32
N PHE A 159 -0.25 -0.19 -16.40
CA PHE A 159 -1.37 -0.98 -16.88
C PHE A 159 -1.03 -1.61 -18.23
N TYR A 160 -1.73 -2.67 -18.59
CA TYR A 160 -1.60 -3.32 -19.89
C TYR A 160 -2.95 -3.77 -20.42
N CYS A 161 -3.11 -3.76 -21.75
CA CYS A 161 -4.27 -4.34 -22.41
C CYS A 161 -4.26 -5.86 -22.21
N HIS A 162 -5.17 -6.38 -21.39
CA HIS A 162 -5.36 -7.80 -21.17
C HIS A 162 -6.14 -8.45 -22.31
N SER A 163 -7.19 -7.78 -22.80
CA SER A 163 -8.01 -8.23 -23.93
C SER A 163 -8.56 -7.03 -24.70
N LEU A 164 -8.67 -7.15 -26.02
CA LEU A 164 -9.28 -6.14 -26.89
C LEU A 164 -10.83 -6.18 -26.87
N THR A 165 -11.41 -7.21 -26.25
CA THR A 165 -12.85 -7.36 -26.06
C THR A 165 -13.14 -7.83 -24.64
N ASN A 166 -14.36 -7.57 -24.15
CA ASN A 166 -14.84 -8.03 -22.85
C ASN A 166 -15.96 -9.08 -23.02
N ASP A 167 -15.71 -10.08 -23.84
CA ASP A 167 -16.72 -11.10 -24.21
C ASP A 167 -17.13 -11.99 -23.02
N ASP A 168 -16.24 -12.12 -22.03
CA ASP A 168 -16.47 -12.89 -20.79
C ASP A 168 -17.26 -12.11 -19.71
N GLY A 169 -17.70 -10.87 -20.01
CA GLY A 169 -18.45 -10.05 -19.07
C GLY A 169 -17.66 -9.71 -17.79
N LEU A 170 -16.35 -9.49 -17.92
CA LEU A 170 -15.47 -9.15 -16.81
C LEU A 170 -15.88 -7.81 -16.18
N ILE A 171 -15.77 -7.75 -14.87
CA ILE A 171 -16.23 -6.63 -14.05
C ILE A 171 -15.16 -5.56 -13.95
N ASP A 172 -15.54 -4.31 -14.13
CA ASP A 172 -14.70 -3.17 -13.79
C ASP A 172 -14.65 -3.00 -12.27
N ASP A 173 -13.44 -3.07 -11.71
CA ASP A 173 -13.20 -2.87 -10.28
C ASP A 173 -12.58 -1.50 -9.97
N ASN A 174 -12.42 -0.63 -10.96
CA ASN A 174 -11.86 0.70 -10.82
C ASN A 174 -10.52 0.75 -10.06
N GLY A 175 -9.65 -0.25 -10.23
CA GLY A 175 -8.29 -0.17 -9.69
C GLY A 175 -7.31 -1.20 -10.24
N PHE A 176 -7.64 -2.48 -10.17
CA PHE A 176 -6.84 -3.58 -10.72
C PHE A 176 -7.27 -3.94 -12.14
N GLN A 177 -8.54 -3.78 -12.47
CA GLN A 177 -9.14 -4.05 -13.77
C GLN A 177 -10.07 -2.90 -14.17
N ILE A 178 -9.79 -2.33 -15.34
CA ILE A 178 -10.55 -1.26 -15.96
C ILE A 178 -11.11 -1.77 -17.28
N ILE A 179 -12.41 -1.56 -17.50
CA ILE A 179 -13.09 -1.73 -18.79
C ILE A 179 -13.21 -0.33 -19.38
N ASN A 180 -12.52 -0.09 -20.50
CA ASN A 180 -12.57 1.21 -21.17
C ASN A 180 -13.84 1.35 -22.03
N ASN A 181 -14.04 2.55 -22.59
CA ASN A 181 -15.20 2.89 -23.40
C ASN A 181 -15.29 2.11 -24.73
N TYR A 182 -14.21 1.40 -25.08
CA TYR A 182 -14.11 0.55 -26.27
C TYR A 182 -14.41 -0.93 -25.95
N GLY A 183 -14.76 -1.25 -24.69
CA GLY A 183 -15.01 -2.62 -24.26
C GLY A 183 -13.74 -3.46 -24.08
N GLN A 184 -12.57 -2.85 -23.99
CA GLN A 184 -11.29 -3.52 -23.78
C GLN A 184 -11.03 -3.70 -22.29
N VAL A 185 -10.35 -4.79 -21.95
CA VAL A 185 -10.01 -5.14 -20.57
C VAL A 185 -8.57 -4.74 -20.32
N ILE A 186 -8.37 -3.80 -19.39
CA ILE A 186 -7.07 -3.26 -19.03
C ILE A 186 -6.77 -3.70 -17.59
N ARG A 187 -5.57 -4.22 -17.34
CA ARG A 187 -5.18 -4.71 -16.01
C ARG A 187 -3.94 -4.01 -15.50
N ARG A 188 -3.94 -3.75 -14.19
CA ARG A 188 -2.75 -3.31 -13.46
C ARG A 188 -1.70 -4.42 -13.48
N LYS A 189 -0.46 -4.07 -13.80
CA LYS A 189 0.67 -5.01 -13.86
C LYS A 189 1.11 -5.42 -12.46
N ASP A 190 1.33 -4.44 -11.59
CA ASP A 190 1.61 -4.71 -10.18
C ASP A 190 0.31 -4.98 -9.43
N ARG A 191 0.07 -6.27 -9.16
CA ARG A 191 -1.04 -6.72 -8.32
C ARG A 191 -0.54 -7.31 -7.02
N SER A 192 0.77 -7.27 -6.74
CA SER A 192 1.42 -7.99 -5.62
C SER A 192 0.83 -7.58 -4.26
N ARG A 193 0.51 -6.30 -4.13
CA ARG A 193 -0.15 -5.64 -3.00
C ARG A 193 -1.42 -4.94 -3.50
N MET A 194 -2.55 -5.16 -2.83
CA MET A 194 -3.81 -4.47 -3.12
C MET A 194 -3.98 -3.36 -2.09
N SER A 195 -3.78 -2.10 -2.48
CA SER A 195 -3.88 -0.93 -1.60
C SER A 195 -5.05 -0.04 -2.00
N ALA A 196 -5.71 0.60 -1.04
CA ALA A 196 -6.92 1.39 -1.27
C ALA A 196 -6.71 2.59 -2.20
N GLU A 197 -5.53 3.20 -2.20
CA GLU A 197 -5.17 4.29 -3.12
C GLU A 197 -5.20 3.86 -4.59
N MET A 198 -4.94 2.58 -4.89
CA MET A 198 -5.01 2.01 -6.24
C MET A 198 -6.44 1.96 -6.78
N PHE A 199 -7.43 2.14 -5.92
CA PHE A 199 -8.87 2.23 -6.21
C PHE A 199 -9.42 3.64 -5.99
N GLY A 200 -8.53 4.61 -5.73
CA GLY A 200 -8.87 6.03 -5.58
C GLY A 200 -9.19 6.49 -4.17
N ALA A 201 -8.76 5.77 -3.11
CA ALA A 201 -8.95 6.23 -1.72
C ALA A 201 -8.23 7.56 -1.44
N ILE A 202 -8.97 8.58 -1.00
CA ILE A 202 -8.51 9.93 -0.66
C ILE A 202 -9.20 10.37 0.64
N GLY A 203 -8.50 11.06 1.52
CA GLY A 203 -9.10 11.59 2.75
C GLY A 203 -10.20 12.62 2.48
N GLY A 204 -11.28 12.59 3.27
CA GLY A 204 -12.44 13.47 3.13
C GLY A 204 -13.54 12.99 2.17
N GLN A 205 -13.26 12.02 1.31
CA GLN A 205 -14.29 11.41 0.46
C GLN A 205 -14.97 10.23 1.17
N ASP A 206 -16.19 9.90 0.77
CA ASP A 206 -16.82 8.64 1.16
C ASP A 206 -16.10 7.46 0.49
N VAL A 207 -15.50 6.59 1.30
CA VAL A 207 -14.73 5.44 0.81
C VAL A 207 -15.59 4.21 0.51
N MET A 208 -16.90 4.26 0.70
CA MET A 208 -17.78 3.13 0.39
C MET A 208 -17.64 2.62 -1.06
N PRO A 209 -17.60 3.47 -2.12
CA PRO A 209 -17.33 3.02 -3.49
C PRO A 209 -15.95 2.35 -3.64
N VAL A 210 -14.94 2.85 -2.92
CA VAL A 210 -13.58 2.29 -2.94
C VAL A 210 -13.57 0.89 -2.31
N LEU A 211 -14.22 0.72 -1.17
CA LEU A 211 -14.36 -0.58 -0.49
C LEU A 211 -15.08 -1.61 -1.37
N GLU A 212 -16.13 -1.21 -2.07
CA GLU A 212 -16.87 -2.08 -2.99
C GLU A 212 -16.03 -2.49 -4.20
N ASN A 213 -15.22 -1.58 -4.72
CA ASN A 213 -14.26 -1.84 -5.79
C ASN A 213 -13.13 -2.79 -5.35
N ILE A 214 -12.61 -2.62 -4.13
CA ILE A 214 -11.68 -3.58 -3.51
C ILE A 214 -12.32 -4.96 -3.36
N ARG A 215 -13.60 -5.04 -2.95
CA ARG A 215 -14.33 -6.30 -2.83
C ARG A 215 -14.46 -7.01 -4.18
N LYS A 216 -14.77 -6.28 -5.26
CA LYS A 216 -14.78 -6.83 -6.63
C LYS A 216 -13.41 -7.38 -7.01
N ALA A 217 -12.35 -6.60 -6.84
CA ALA A 217 -10.99 -7.04 -7.14
C ALA A 217 -10.55 -8.25 -6.30
N SER A 218 -10.93 -8.30 -5.03
CA SER A 218 -10.71 -9.44 -4.13
C SER A 218 -11.30 -10.73 -4.70
N ILE A 219 -12.51 -10.67 -5.25
CA ILE A 219 -13.19 -11.82 -5.87
C ILE A 219 -12.51 -12.18 -7.20
N THR A 220 -12.36 -11.20 -8.10
CA THR A 220 -11.80 -11.41 -9.45
C THR A 220 -10.38 -11.95 -9.44
N PHE A 221 -9.54 -11.49 -8.51
CA PHE A 221 -8.13 -11.86 -8.43
C PHE A 221 -7.79 -12.76 -7.25
N ASN A 222 -8.80 -13.24 -6.51
CA ASN A 222 -8.63 -14.05 -5.28
C ASN A 222 -7.62 -13.41 -4.30
N ARG A 223 -7.75 -12.10 -4.09
CA ARG A 223 -6.87 -11.30 -3.23
C ARG A 223 -7.48 -11.11 -1.85
N ALA A 224 -7.04 -11.94 -0.91
CA ALA A 224 -7.66 -11.99 0.42
C ALA A 224 -7.27 -10.85 1.39
N VAL A 225 -6.40 -9.92 0.99
CA VAL A 225 -5.91 -8.83 1.84
C VAL A 225 -5.90 -7.53 1.04
N CYS A 226 -6.53 -6.48 1.57
CA CYS A 226 -6.30 -5.12 1.14
C CYS A 226 -5.57 -4.32 2.23
N TYR A 227 -4.77 -3.34 1.79
CA TYR A 227 -4.10 -2.39 2.66
C TYR A 227 -4.79 -1.04 2.56
N PHE A 228 -5.00 -0.40 3.71
CA PHE A 228 -5.54 0.96 3.80
C PHE A 228 -4.48 1.85 4.46
N PRO A 229 -3.81 2.74 3.71
CA PRO A 229 -2.87 3.67 4.29
C PRO A 229 -3.59 4.79 5.06
N PRO A 230 -2.92 5.50 5.98
CA PRO A 230 -3.40 6.78 6.47
C PRO A 230 -3.60 7.77 5.29
N PRO A 231 -4.65 8.60 5.32
CA PRO A 231 -4.92 9.55 4.24
C PRO A 231 -3.80 10.59 4.14
N ALA A 232 -3.14 10.68 2.97
CA ALA A 232 -1.96 11.53 2.80
C ALA A 232 -2.23 13.04 2.96
N ASN A 233 -3.47 13.47 2.75
CA ASN A 233 -3.89 14.86 2.97
C ASN A 233 -4.20 15.19 4.45
N GLY A 234 -4.07 14.22 5.36
CA GLY A 234 -4.36 14.37 6.79
C GLY A 234 -5.84 14.48 7.14
N ILE A 235 -6.75 14.31 6.18
CA ILE A 235 -8.20 14.36 6.38
C ILE A 235 -8.72 12.94 6.53
N ASN A 236 -9.50 12.67 7.58
CA ASN A 236 -10.04 11.33 7.82
C ASN A 236 -10.89 10.82 6.64
N TYR A 237 -10.93 9.51 6.44
CA TYR A 237 -11.84 8.93 5.47
C TYR A 237 -13.29 9.10 5.95
N LEU A 238 -14.19 9.50 5.06
CA LEU A 238 -15.62 9.42 5.35
C LEU A 238 -16.10 8.01 5.00
N HIS A 239 -17.00 7.45 5.80
CA HIS A 239 -17.62 6.16 5.50
C HIS A 239 -19.12 6.24 5.77
N SER A 240 -19.94 6.18 4.73
CA SER A 240 -21.41 6.16 4.87
C SER A 240 -21.94 4.84 5.44
N GLY A 241 -21.09 3.82 5.55
CA GLY A 241 -21.40 2.51 6.11
C GLY A 241 -22.19 1.61 5.16
N GLY A 242 -22.57 0.44 5.65
CA GLY A 242 -23.22 -0.62 4.87
C GLY A 242 -22.26 -1.52 4.10
N PHE A 243 -20.94 -1.44 4.34
CA PHE A 243 -19.98 -2.32 3.66
C PHE A 243 -20.07 -3.75 4.17
N VAL A 244 -20.17 -4.72 3.25
CA VAL A 244 -20.33 -6.14 3.57
C VAL A 244 -19.29 -6.97 2.83
N VAL A 245 -18.49 -7.72 3.58
CA VAL A 245 -17.68 -8.82 3.07
C VAL A 245 -18.38 -10.13 3.37
N ASP A 246 -18.89 -10.77 2.33
CA ASP A 246 -19.54 -12.08 2.41
C ASP A 246 -18.58 -13.18 1.91
N VAL A 247 -18.23 -14.12 2.79
CA VAL A 247 -17.28 -15.19 2.49
C VAL A 247 -17.92 -16.50 2.04
N THR A 248 -19.24 -16.53 1.82
CA THR A 248 -20.02 -17.74 1.47
C THR A 248 -19.48 -18.48 0.25
N GLN A 249 -19.07 -17.71 -0.78
CA GLN A 249 -18.53 -18.24 -2.04
C GLN A 249 -17.04 -18.64 -1.97
N GLY A 250 -16.41 -18.48 -0.80
CA GLY A 250 -15.02 -18.85 -0.59
C GLY A 250 -13.98 -17.79 -0.93
N TYR A 251 -14.41 -16.54 -1.13
CA TYR A 251 -13.54 -15.37 -1.22
C TYR A 251 -13.54 -14.65 0.13
N GLY A 252 -12.38 -14.54 0.78
CA GLY A 252 -12.21 -13.73 1.98
C GLY A 252 -11.63 -12.36 1.62
N LEU A 253 -11.85 -11.35 2.46
CA LEU A 253 -11.19 -10.04 2.36
C LEU A 253 -10.89 -9.50 3.76
N CYS A 254 -9.62 -9.53 4.13
CA CYS A 254 -9.14 -8.86 5.34
C CYS A 254 -8.68 -7.44 4.99
N ILE A 255 -9.20 -6.45 5.73
CA ILE A 255 -8.78 -5.06 5.64
C ILE A 255 -7.66 -4.82 6.64
N VAL A 256 -6.46 -4.55 6.15
CA VAL A 256 -5.29 -4.24 6.98
C VAL A 256 -5.01 -2.76 6.84
N CYS A 257 -5.43 -1.99 7.84
CA CYS A 257 -5.08 -0.59 7.93
C CYS A 257 -3.62 -0.47 8.38
N GLU A 258 -2.85 0.39 7.72
CA GLU A 258 -1.43 0.60 7.95
C GLU A 258 -1.21 1.54 9.15
N SER A 259 -1.71 1.10 10.31
CA SER A 259 -1.52 1.74 11.60
C SER A 259 -0.09 1.59 12.12
N THR A 260 0.38 2.58 12.89
CA THR A 260 1.57 2.49 13.73
C THR A 260 1.14 2.42 15.21
N ASP A 261 2.10 2.25 16.12
CA ASP A 261 1.81 2.28 17.57
C ASP A 261 1.23 3.63 18.04
N GLU A 262 1.39 4.69 17.24
CA GLU A 262 0.93 6.05 17.55
C GLU A 262 -0.34 6.46 16.78
N ILE A 263 -0.60 5.84 15.61
CA ILE A 263 -1.63 6.30 14.67
C ILE A 263 -2.39 5.11 14.09
N ASP A 264 -3.70 5.02 14.38
CA ASP A 264 -4.65 4.17 13.67
C ASP A 264 -5.24 4.90 12.46
N VAL A 265 -5.65 4.17 11.42
CA VAL A 265 -6.22 4.78 10.20
C VAL A 265 -7.67 5.22 10.46
N PRO A 266 -7.99 6.53 10.32
CA PRO A 266 -9.26 7.07 10.78
C PRO A 266 -10.37 6.99 9.73
N PHE A 267 -11.54 6.48 10.15
CA PHE A 267 -12.80 6.46 9.41
C PHE A 267 -13.89 7.18 10.22
N ASP A 268 -14.48 8.22 9.65
CA ASP A 268 -15.67 8.89 10.15
C ASP A 268 -16.92 8.21 9.59
N HIS A 269 -17.58 7.43 10.44
CA HIS A 269 -18.78 6.70 10.11
C HIS A 269 -20.03 7.54 10.40
N THR A 270 -20.67 8.06 9.35
CA THR A 270 -21.83 8.97 9.46
C THR A 270 -23.18 8.29 9.23
N GLY A 271 -23.20 7.08 8.66
CA GLY A 271 -24.42 6.32 8.46
C GLY A 271 -24.92 5.71 9.77
N ASN A 272 -26.21 5.86 10.09
CA ASN A 272 -26.85 5.14 11.20
C ASN A 272 -27.09 3.66 10.85
N ASN A 273 -26.05 2.97 10.40
CA ASN A 273 -26.05 1.58 9.94
C ASN A 273 -24.78 0.86 10.44
N ILE A 274 -24.32 -0.21 9.80
CA ILE A 274 -23.11 -0.91 10.20
C ILE A 274 -21.97 -0.50 9.28
N ALA A 275 -20.87 0.03 9.80
CA ALA A 275 -19.76 0.48 8.97
C ALA A 275 -19.12 -0.69 8.21
N PHE A 276 -18.72 -1.76 8.91
CA PHE A 276 -18.13 -2.96 8.32
C PHE A 276 -18.85 -4.22 8.80
N THR A 277 -19.35 -5.04 7.88
CA THR A 277 -19.92 -6.36 8.18
C THR A 277 -19.07 -7.44 7.56
N PHE A 278 -18.60 -8.37 8.37
CA PHE A 278 -17.91 -9.59 7.94
C PHE A 278 -18.83 -10.76 8.21
N LYS A 279 -19.34 -11.39 7.15
CA LYS A 279 -20.35 -12.44 7.29
C LYS A 279 -20.13 -13.65 6.41
N ARG A 280 -20.86 -14.70 6.73
CA ARG A 280 -21.12 -15.86 5.89
C ARG A 280 -22.60 -16.18 5.99
N ASP A 281 -23.23 -16.57 4.89
CA ASP A 281 -24.56 -17.14 4.92
C ASP A 281 -24.45 -18.66 5.08
N ASN A 282 -24.93 -19.16 6.22
CA ASN A 282 -24.96 -20.60 6.48
C ASN A 282 -26.13 -21.33 5.81
N ALA A 283 -27.13 -20.60 5.30
CA ALA A 283 -28.26 -21.19 4.58
C ALA A 283 -27.96 -21.46 3.10
N ALA A 284 -26.94 -20.80 2.54
CA ALA A 284 -26.56 -20.95 1.14
C ALA A 284 -25.63 -22.18 0.90
N GLU A 285 -25.68 -22.74 -0.31
CA GLU A 285 -24.73 -23.79 -0.73
C GLU A 285 -23.29 -23.24 -0.68
N SER A 286 -22.54 -23.66 0.34
CA SER A 286 -21.21 -23.12 0.66
C SER A 286 -20.12 -23.89 -0.09
N THR A 287 -19.28 -23.17 -0.85
CA THR A 287 -18.08 -23.74 -1.48
C THR A 287 -16.83 -23.68 -0.60
N ALA A 288 -16.85 -22.95 0.53
CA ALA A 288 -15.72 -22.91 1.46
C ALA A 288 -16.10 -22.62 2.92
N PHE A 289 -15.64 -23.50 3.83
CA PHE A 289 -15.88 -23.41 5.27
C PHE A 289 -14.83 -22.58 6.05
N TYR A 290 -13.65 -22.36 5.46
CA TYR A 290 -12.45 -21.91 6.22
C TYR A 290 -11.95 -20.50 5.88
N LYS A 291 -12.72 -19.71 5.12
CA LYS A 291 -12.29 -18.36 4.73
C LYS A 291 -12.52 -17.40 5.88
N GLN A 292 -11.46 -16.68 6.22
CA GLN A 292 -11.44 -15.70 7.28
C GLN A 292 -11.56 -14.31 6.70
N SER A 293 -12.05 -13.38 7.53
CA SER A 293 -12.27 -12.00 7.16
C SER A 293 -12.15 -11.12 8.40
N GLY A 294 -12.03 -9.81 8.20
CA GLY A 294 -11.92 -8.88 9.31
C GLY A 294 -11.22 -7.57 8.97
N ILE A 295 -10.95 -6.78 10.00
CA ILE A 295 -10.33 -5.46 9.90
C ILE A 295 -9.34 -5.25 11.05
N THR A 296 -8.17 -4.71 10.76
CA THR A 296 -7.13 -4.42 11.78
C THR A 296 -6.53 -3.03 11.58
N GLY A 297 -6.20 -2.32 12.66
CA GLY A 297 -5.49 -1.03 12.63
C GLY A 297 -6.36 0.19 12.29
N ALA A 298 -7.68 0.06 12.46
CA ALA A 298 -8.63 1.10 12.11
C ALA A 298 -9.11 1.85 13.34
N LEU A 299 -9.17 3.18 13.24
CA LEU A 299 -9.89 4.07 14.14
C LEU A 299 -11.25 4.38 13.52
N ILE A 300 -12.32 3.80 14.05
CA ILE A 300 -13.67 3.99 13.53
C ILE A 300 -14.47 4.87 14.48
N ARG A 301 -14.86 6.05 14.00
CA ARG A 301 -15.57 7.06 14.79
C ARG A 301 -17.03 7.13 14.35
N GLY A 302 -17.94 6.85 15.26
CA GLY A 302 -19.36 7.07 15.10
C GLY A 302 -19.67 8.56 15.16
N ARG A 303 -20.10 9.12 14.04
CA ARG A 303 -20.40 10.54 13.86
C ARG A 303 -21.88 10.74 13.55
N ASN A 304 -22.40 11.91 13.89
CA ASN A 304 -23.71 12.35 13.41
C ASN A 304 -23.70 12.51 11.89
N SER A 305 -24.89 12.66 11.28
CA SER A 305 -25.06 12.77 9.82
C SER A 305 -24.17 13.83 9.17
N ASP A 306 -23.95 14.95 9.87
CA ASP A 306 -23.21 16.10 9.37
C ASP A 306 -21.70 16.01 9.63
N ASN A 307 -21.23 14.91 10.23
CA ASN A 307 -19.85 14.69 10.64
C ASN A 307 -19.27 15.80 11.57
N THR A 308 -20.09 16.42 12.42
CA THR A 308 -19.67 17.52 13.31
C THR A 308 -19.45 17.09 14.75
N ALA A 309 -20.13 16.06 15.23
CA ALA A 309 -20.04 15.56 16.60
C ALA A 309 -20.08 14.03 16.67
N ALA A 310 -19.70 13.47 17.83
CA ALA A 310 -19.89 12.06 18.12
C ALA A 310 -21.40 11.75 18.22
N GLY A 311 -21.81 10.60 17.69
CA GLY A 311 -23.21 10.19 17.76
C GLY A 311 -23.64 9.39 16.54
N ASN A 312 -23.52 8.06 16.62
CA ASN A 312 -24.00 7.12 15.62
C ASN A 312 -24.84 6.02 16.29
N ASP A 313 -25.96 5.65 15.66
CA ASP A 313 -26.92 4.69 16.21
C ASP A 313 -26.68 3.23 15.81
N GLY A 314 -25.68 2.98 14.96
CA GLY A 314 -25.38 1.68 14.41
C GLY A 314 -24.19 0.97 15.07
N PHE A 315 -23.34 0.34 14.25
CA PHE A 315 -22.18 -0.44 14.70
C PHE A 315 -20.92 -0.10 13.89
N ALA A 316 -19.75 -0.11 14.52
CA ALA A 316 -18.48 0.03 13.80
C ALA A 316 -18.20 -1.24 13.01
N VAL A 317 -18.24 -2.38 13.69
CA VAL A 317 -17.93 -3.68 13.09
C VAL A 317 -18.98 -4.69 13.52
N ARG A 318 -19.56 -5.40 12.55
CA ARG A 318 -20.34 -6.61 12.78
C ARG A 318 -19.60 -7.82 12.24
N VAL A 319 -19.50 -8.85 13.06
CA VAL A 319 -19.05 -10.19 12.68
C VAL A 319 -20.26 -11.10 12.78
N SER A 320 -20.64 -11.76 11.69
CA SER A 320 -21.83 -12.60 11.64
C SER A 320 -21.58 -13.97 11.04
N ASP A 321 -21.96 -15.03 11.74
CA ASP A 321 -22.05 -16.38 11.21
C ASP A 321 -20.75 -16.93 10.58
N ILE A 322 -19.62 -16.34 10.99
CA ILE A 322 -18.29 -16.57 10.43
C ILE A 322 -17.35 -17.12 11.50
N ILE A 323 -16.37 -17.90 11.06
CA ILE A 323 -15.38 -18.53 11.93
C ILE A 323 -14.04 -17.79 11.84
N LYS A 324 -13.38 -17.57 12.99
CA LYS A 324 -12.04 -16.96 13.08
C LYS A 324 -11.93 -15.56 12.47
N ALA A 325 -12.99 -14.76 12.56
CA ALA A 325 -12.91 -13.35 12.19
C ALA A 325 -11.87 -12.62 13.07
N LYS A 326 -11.11 -11.69 12.48
CA LYS A 326 -10.07 -10.92 13.18
C LYS A 326 -10.44 -9.44 13.17
N VAL A 327 -10.70 -8.88 14.34
CA VAL A 327 -11.01 -7.46 14.49
C VAL A 327 -9.99 -6.87 15.45
N ASN A 328 -9.24 -5.86 15.00
CA ASN A 328 -8.37 -5.03 15.84
C ASN A 328 -8.65 -3.56 15.55
N VAL A 329 -9.44 -2.89 16.38
CA VAL A 329 -9.90 -1.52 16.09
C VAL A 329 -9.94 -0.64 17.32
N PHE A 330 -9.70 0.65 17.12
CA PHE A 330 -10.17 1.68 18.04
C PHE A 330 -11.56 2.13 17.61
N ALA A 331 -12.53 2.15 18.52
CA ALA A 331 -13.87 2.63 18.21
C ALA A 331 -14.36 3.71 19.20
N ASN A 332 -14.97 4.78 18.68
CA ASN A 332 -15.63 5.77 19.53
C ASN A 332 -16.94 6.31 18.95
N GLY A 333 -17.75 6.99 19.75
CA GLY A 333 -18.89 7.78 19.27
C GLY A 333 -20.18 7.00 18.93
N TYR A 334 -20.27 5.73 19.32
CA TYR A 334 -21.49 4.91 19.18
C TYR A 334 -22.37 5.06 20.44
N THR A 335 -23.27 6.05 20.43
CA THR A 335 -23.95 6.52 21.65
C THR A 335 -25.37 5.98 21.83
N ASN A 336 -25.85 5.09 20.95
CA ASN A 336 -27.15 4.45 21.12
C ASN A 336 -27.10 3.34 22.17
N THR A 337 -28.08 3.31 23.07
CA THR A 337 -28.21 2.26 24.09
C THR A 337 -28.57 0.89 23.50
N SER A 338 -29.12 0.86 22.29
CA SER A 338 -29.46 -0.37 21.55
C SER A 338 -28.40 -0.80 20.52
N GLY A 339 -27.37 0.04 20.30
CA GLY A 339 -26.24 -0.24 19.40
C GLY A 339 -24.96 -0.54 20.18
N ALA A 340 -23.86 -0.88 19.49
CA ALA A 340 -22.56 -1.12 20.12
C ALA A 340 -21.42 -0.75 19.17
N ALA A 341 -20.21 -0.57 19.66
CA ALA A 341 -19.05 -0.43 18.79
C ALA A 341 -18.84 -1.70 17.95
N ILE A 342 -18.87 -2.87 18.58
CA ILE A 342 -18.67 -4.17 17.92
C ILE A 342 -19.87 -5.07 18.18
N SER A 343 -20.35 -5.74 17.13
CA SER A 343 -21.45 -6.71 17.19
C SER A 343 -20.96 -8.09 16.77
N LEU A 344 -20.95 -9.06 17.68
CA LEU A 344 -20.87 -10.48 17.35
C LEU A 344 -22.31 -11.00 17.24
N TYR A 345 -22.72 -11.40 16.05
CA TYR A 345 -24.11 -11.63 15.71
C TYR A 345 -24.32 -13.00 15.08
N ASN A 346 -25.33 -13.74 15.49
CA ASN A 346 -25.76 -14.94 14.75
C ASN A 346 -27.06 -14.61 14.02
N ASP A 347 -27.03 -14.61 12.68
CA ASP A 347 -28.21 -14.33 11.86
C ASP A 347 -28.93 -15.62 11.46
N THR A 348 -28.22 -16.50 10.75
CA THR A 348 -28.75 -17.78 10.25
C THR A 348 -28.04 -18.99 10.83
N GLY A 349 -26.88 -18.82 11.47
CA GLY A 349 -26.03 -19.89 11.97
C GLY A 349 -25.28 -19.52 13.24
N TYR A 350 -23.96 -19.71 13.22
CA TYR A 350 -23.08 -19.57 14.38
C TYR A 350 -21.83 -18.75 14.09
N THR A 351 -21.38 -17.97 15.06
CA THR A 351 -20.15 -17.19 15.04
C THR A 351 -19.17 -17.81 16.02
N GLU A 352 -18.01 -18.24 15.54
CA GLU A 352 -17.07 -19.00 16.36
C GLU A 352 -15.63 -18.54 16.21
N LYS A 353 -14.86 -18.67 17.29
CA LYS A 353 -13.42 -18.43 17.32
C LYS A 353 -13.02 -17.03 16.88
N SER A 354 -13.94 -16.07 16.99
CA SER A 354 -13.66 -14.65 16.73
C SER A 354 -12.50 -14.18 17.62
N ARG A 355 -11.65 -13.33 17.05
CA ARG A 355 -10.49 -12.70 17.70
C ARG A 355 -10.72 -11.21 17.66
N ILE A 356 -11.18 -10.65 18.78
CA ILE A 356 -11.53 -9.25 18.88
C ILE A 356 -10.56 -8.60 19.86
N LYS A 357 -9.74 -7.69 19.34
CA LYS A 357 -8.96 -6.75 20.13
C LYS A 357 -9.53 -5.36 19.88
N ALA A 358 -9.86 -4.61 20.92
CA ALA A 358 -10.40 -3.28 20.70
C ALA A 358 -10.17 -2.32 21.86
N THR A 359 -9.85 -1.09 21.52
CA THR A 359 -9.91 0.05 22.45
C THR A 359 -11.17 0.84 22.13
N ILE A 360 -12.09 0.90 23.08
CA ILE A 360 -13.43 1.45 22.88
C ILE A 360 -13.67 2.59 23.86
N ARG A 361 -13.96 3.78 23.32
CA ARG A 361 -14.10 5.01 24.09
C ARG A 361 -15.36 5.77 23.74
N GLY A 362 -16.09 6.30 24.72
CA GLY A 362 -17.29 7.10 24.45
C GLY A 362 -18.37 6.37 23.64
N CYS A 363 -18.54 5.06 23.89
CA CYS A 363 -19.59 4.24 23.30
C CYS A 363 -20.51 3.70 24.40
N CYS A 364 -21.82 3.69 24.17
CA CYS A 364 -22.78 3.14 25.14
C CYS A 364 -22.62 1.64 25.33
N ASN A 365 -22.34 0.88 24.26
CA ASN A 365 -21.99 -0.52 24.40
C ASN A 365 -20.69 -0.80 23.65
N GLY A 366 -19.77 -1.54 24.26
CA GLY A 366 -18.50 -1.91 23.65
C GLY A 366 -18.67 -3.05 22.66
N VAL A 367 -18.77 -4.28 23.19
CA VAL A 367 -19.04 -5.49 22.41
C VAL A 367 -20.42 -6.01 22.76
N LEU A 368 -21.28 -6.19 21.75
CA LEU A 368 -22.59 -6.83 21.88
C LEU A 368 -22.55 -8.21 21.24
N ILE A 369 -22.87 -9.22 22.03
CA ILE A 369 -22.97 -10.62 21.61
C ILE A 369 -24.44 -11.02 21.67
N HIS A 370 -25.05 -11.16 20.51
CA HIS A 370 -26.50 -11.26 20.36
C HIS A 370 -26.86 -12.06 19.13
N ARG A 371 -28.14 -12.43 18.98
CA ARG A 371 -28.60 -13.20 17.83
C ARG A 371 -29.89 -12.65 17.26
N ASN A 372 -30.19 -13.07 16.04
CA ASN A 372 -31.49 -12.81 15.43
C ASN A 372 -32.59 -13.45 16.27
N ALA A 373 -33.41 -12.63 16.90
CA ALA A 373 -34.55 -13.05 17.72
C ALA A 373 -35.88 -12.72 17.04
N ALA A 374 -35.90 -12.53 15.71
CA ALA A 374 -37.15 -12.47 14.97
C ALA A 374 -37.91 -13.81 15.06
N GLU A 375 -39.24 -13.75 15.03
CA GLU A 375 -40.08 -14.93 14.97
C GLU A 375 -39.73 -15.77 13.73
N GLY A 376 -39.49 -17.07 13.92
CA GLY A 376 -39.08 -17.98 12.85
C GLY A 376 -37.60 -17.93 12.45
N ALA A 377 -36.76 -17.11 13.10
CA ALA A 377 -35.33 -17.08 12.83
C ALA A 377 -34.63 -18.41 13.16
N THR A 378 -33.67 -18.81 12.33
CA THR A 378 -32.90 -20.06 12.48
C THR A 378 -31.54 -19.86 13.16
N SER A 379 -31.26 -18.66 13.68
CA SER A 379 -30.00 -18.33 14.35
C SER A 379 -29.71 -19.31 15.49
N THR A 380 -28.46 -19.75 15.59
CA THR A 380 -28.05 -20.54 16.75
C THR A 380 -27.76 -19.64 17.94
N ASN A 381 -27.80 -20.21 19.15
CA ASN A 381 -27.39 -19.52 20.37
C ASN A 381 -25.88 -19.63 20.64
N SER A 382 -25.10 -20.24 19.75
CA SER A 382 -23.70 -20.61 20.00
C SER A 382 -22.71 -19.50 19.65
N PHE A 383 -21.87 -19.13 20.61
CA PHE A 383 -20.65 -18.34 20.42
C PHE A 383 -19.46 -19.06 21.07
N MET A 384 -18.87 -20.01 20.34
CA MET A 384 -17.78 -20.85 20.86
C MET A 384 -16.41 -20.20 20.64
N GLY A 385 -15.53 -20.24 21.64
CA GLY A 385 -14.09 -20.03 21.42
C GLY A 385 -13.70 -18.58 21.11
N THR A 386 -14.59 -17.62 21.39
CA THR A 386 -14.35 -16.20 21.18
C THR A 386 -13.24 -15.72 22.12
N HIS A 387 -12.28 -14.97 21.58
CA HIS A 387 -11.26 -14.30 22.37
C HIS A 387 -11.53 -12.80 22.29
N LEU A 388 -11.79 -12.18 23.44
CA LEU A 388 -12.03 -10.75 23.60
C LEU A 388 -10.87 -10.16 24.39
N ASP A 389 -10.14 -9.21 23.81
CA ASP A 389 -9.16 -8.35 24.48
C ASP A 389 -9.63 -6.90 24.36
N ILE A 390 -10.36 -6.45 25.37
CA ILE A 390 -11.17 -5.24 25.30
C ILE A 390 -10.69 -4.22 26.33
N GLU A 391 -10.41 -3.02 25.86
CA GLU A 391 -10.21 -1.84 26.68
C GLU A 391 -11.45 -0.95 26.53
N TYR A 392 -12.21 -0.75 27.59
CA TYR A 392 -13.47 -0.03 27.53
C TYR A 392 -13.56 1.10 28.55
N GLN A 393 -13.78 2.31 28.04
CA GLN A 393 -14.21 3.46 28.80
C GLN A 393 -15.74 3.53 28.83
N ALA A 394 -16.34 3.45 30.02
CA ALA A 394 -17.71 3.94 30.20
C ALA A 394 -17.68 5.47 30.23
N GLY A 395 -18.05 6.12 29.13
CA GLY A 395 -17.80 7.54 28.90
C GLY A 395 -18.96 8.32 28.28
N VAL A 396 -20.16 7.75 28.18
CA VAL A 396 -21.33 8.44 27.61
C VAL A 396 -22.25 8.93 28.74
N PRO A 397 -22.30 10.25 29.02
CA PRO A 397 -23.11 10.81 30.11
C PRO A 397 -24.60 10.51 29.97
N GLY A 398 -25.29 10.28 31.09
CA GLY A 398 -26.75 10.11 31.13
C GLY A 398 -27.29 8.82 30.51
N LYS A 399 -26.44 7.95 29.96
CA LYS A 399 -26.83 6.67 29.34
C LYS A 399 -26.26 5.47 30.09
N ALA A 400 -26.84 4.30 29.84
CA ALA A 400 -26.25 3.04 30.28
C ALA A 400 -25.02 2.73 29.42
N ASN A 401 -23.90 2.44 30.07
CA ASN A 401 -22.61 2.14 29.45
C ASN A 401 -22.22 0.70 29.78
N LYS A 402 -22.11 -0.20 28.79
CA LYS A 402 -21.81 -1.62 28.99
C LYS A 402 -20.59 -2.01 28.16
N GLY A 403 -19.52 -2.48 28.79
CA GLY A 403 -18.30 -2.89 28.09
C GLY A 403 -18.56 -4.09 27.19
N ILE A 404 -18.93 -5.22 27.77
CA ILE A 404 -19.30 -6.45 27.05
C ILE A 404 -20.73 -6.80 27.44
N SER A 405 -21.63 -6.92 26.45
CA SER A 405 -23.00 -7.35 26.64
C SER A 405 -23.20 -8.73 26.01
N VAL A 406 -23.65 -9.70 26.81
CA VAL A 406 -24.01 -11.04 26.35
C VAL A 406 -25.53 -11.18 26.45
N GLY A 407 -26.18 -11.43 25.33
CA GLY A 407 -27.64 -11.46 25.22
C GLY A 407 -28.21 -10.28 24.46
N ASN A 408 -29.45 -10.45 23.99
CA ASN A 408 -30.18 -9.40 23.30
C ASN A 408 -30.52 -8.26 24.28
N ILE A 409 -29.89 -7.10 24.07
CA ILE A 409 -29.99 -5.95 24.99
C ILE A 409 -31.35 -5.22 24.90
N ASP A 410 -32.12 -5.45 23.84
CA ASP A 410 -33.50 -5.01 23.70
C ASP A 410 -34.49 -5.85 24.54
N GLY A 411 -34.01 -6.91 25.20
CA GLY A 411 -34.81 -7.80 26.04
C GLY A 411 -35.64 -8.82 25.27
N THR A 412 -35.52 -8.87 23.94
CA THR A 412 -36.17 -9.87 23.10
C THR A 412 -35.65 -11.26 23.45
N THR A 413 -36.56 -12.23 23.54
CA THR A 413 -36.23 -13.62 23.88
C THR A 413 -37.01 -14.55 22.98
N THR A 414 -36.36 -15.56 22.40
CA THR A 414 -36.95 -16.47 21.41
C THR A 414 -36.86 -17.95 21.81
N SER A 415 -36.07 -18.29 22.83
CA SER A 415 -35.82 -19.66 23.27
C SER A 415 -36.52 -20.03 24.58
N ASN A 416 -36.77 -21.33 24.74
CA ASN A 416 -37.28 -21.92 25.98
C ASN A 416 -36.14 -22.21 26.99
N THR A 417 -34.87 -22.16 26.56
CA THR A 417 -33.68 -22.50 27.37
C THR A 417 -32.73 -21.30 27.53
N PHE A 418 -31.82 -21.05 26.57
CA PHE A 418 -30.96 -19.87 26.49
C PHE A 418 -30.97 -19.29 25.09
N ASP A 419 -30.98 -17.96 25.00
CA ASP A 419 -30.93 -17.21 23.75
C ASP A 419 -29.50 -16.96 23.28
N VAL A 420 -28.52 -16.80 24.18
CA VAL A 420 -27.11 -16.58 23.83
C VAL A 420 -26.21 -17.36 24.78
N SER A 421 -25.27 -18.13 24.24
CA SER A 421 -24.30 -18.94 24.98
C SER A 421 -22.87 -18.60 24.53
N LEU A 422 -22.13 -17.91 25.40
CA LEU A 422 -20.72 -17.55 25.18
C LEU A 422 -19.82 -18.52 25.96
N TYR A 423 -19.40 -19.60 25.30
CA TYR A 423 -18.74 -20.73 25.96
C TYR A 423 -17.36 -21.03 25.38
N ALA A 424 -16.54 -21.76 26.14
CA ALA A 424 -15.16 -22.08 25.80
C ALA A 424 -14.34 -20.85 25.35
N SER A 425 -14.68 -19.67 25.88
CA SER A 425 -14.20 -18.37 25.44
C SER A 425 -13.19 -17.77 26.42
N GLU A 426 -12.45 -16.77 25.96
CA GLU A 426 -11.47 -16.02 26.74
C GLU A 426 -11.85 -14.55 26.72
N ILE A 427 -11.99 -13.95 27.89
CA ILE A 427 -12.31 -12.53 28.05
C ILE A 427 -11.19 -11.88 28.84
N SER A 428 -10.56 -10.86 28.26
CA SER A 428 -9.68 -9.89 28.90
C SER A 428 -10.37 -8.54 28.81
N LEU A 429 -10.71 -7.95 29.96
CA LEU A 429 -11.41 -6.67 30.03
C LEU A 429 -10.65 -5.70 30.91
N LYS A 430 -10.13 -4.63 30.29
CA LYS A 430 -9.66 -3.42 30.99
C LYS A 430 -10.80 -2.39 31.00
N TYR A 431 -11.25 -2.01 32.18
CA TYR A 431 -12.48 -1.24 32.37
C TYR A 431 -12.25 -0.01 33.27
N TRP A 432 -12.64 1.16 32.80
CA TRP A 432 -12.67 2.37 33.63
C TRP A 432 -13.97 3.13 33.42
N ALA A 433 -14.52 3.65 34.52
CA ALA A 433 -15.75 4.42 34.53
C ALA A 433 -15.43 5.91 34.61
N GLU A 434 -15.83 6.68 33.60
CA GLU A 434 -15.61 8.13 33.54
C GLU A 434 -16.93 8.90 33.52
N ALA A 435 -17.92 8.41 32.78
CA ALA A 435 -19.26 8.99 32.72
C ALA A 435 -20.32 7.93 32.35
N GLY A 436 -21.48 8.02 32.98
CA GLY A 436 -22.62 7.14 32.70
C GLY A 436 -23.65 7.17 33.81
N ALA A 437 -24.92 6.96 33.48
CA ALA A 437 -25.98 6.85 34.48
C ALA A 437 -25.94 5.48 35.18
N ILE A 438 -25.66 4.43 34.41
CA ILE A 438 -25.42 3.06 34.87
C ILE A 438 -24.24 2.54 34.06
N THR A 439 -23.25 1.93 34.72
CA THR A 439 -22.06 1.42 34.06
C THR A 439 -21.81 -0.04 34.41
N ASN A 440 -21.55 -0.86 33.38
CA ASN A 440 -21.27 -2.28 33.52
C ASN A 440 -19.99 -2.66 32.77
N GLY A 441 -19.09 -3.40 33.41
CA GLY A 441 -17.97 -4.02 32.71
C GLY A 441 -18.48 -5.12 31.79
N ILE A 442 -19.08 -6.16 32.36
CA ILE A 442 -19.79 -7.23 31.68
C ILE A 442 -21.26 -7.19 32.10
N TYR A 443 -22.16 -7.20 31.12
CA TYR A 443 -23.60 -7.29 31.29
C TYR A 443 -24.09 -8.60 30.67
N VAL A 444 -24.78 -9.42 31.46
CA VAL A 444 -25.42 -10.65 31.00
C VAL A 444 -26.92 -10.45 31.04
N GLY A 445 -27.54 -10.38 29.87
CA GLY A 445 -28.97 -10.21 29.71
C GLY A 445 -29.78 -11.44 30.13
N ARG A 446 -31.10 -11.29 30.13
CA ARG A 446 -32.05 -12.38 30.37
C ARG A 446 -31.83 -13.52 29.37
N LYS A 447 -31.85 -14.76 29.84
CA LYS A 447 -31.62 -15.98 29.03
C LYS A 447 -30.27 -16.01 28.29
N ALA A 448 -29.29 -15.21 28.70
CA ALA A 448 -27.91 -15.35 28.25
C ALA A 448 -27.11 -16.18 29.26
N ILE A 449 -26.14 -16.95 28.78
CA ILE A 449 -25.24 -17.75 29.60
C ILE A 449 -23.77 -17.54 29.21
N VAL A 450 -22.93 -17.34 30.24
CA VAL A 450 -21.47 -17.41 30.17
C VAL A 450 -21.03 -18.52 31.14
N PRO A 451 -20.78 -19.76 30.67
CA PRO A 451 -20.56 -20.91 31.53
C PRO A 451 -19.12 -21.06 32.01
N GLU A 452 -18.87 -22.07 32.85
CA GLU A 452 -17.59 -22.41 33.50
C GLU A 452 -16.47 -22.77 32.51
N SER A 453 -16.82 -23.04 31.25
CA SER A 453 -15.85 -23.25 30.18
C SER A 453 -15.22 -21.94 29.68
N THR A 454 -15.77 -20.78 30.03
CA THR A 454 -15.23 -19.46 29.70
C THR A 454 -14.35 -18.94 30.83
N THR A 455 -13.26 -18.24 30.47
CA THR A 455 -12.39 -17.54 31.41
C THR A 455 -12.55 -16.03 31.24
N ALA A 456 -12.47 -15.29 32.35
CA ALA A 456 -12.53 -13.83 32.37
C ALA A 456 -11.44 -13.24 33.26
N ASP A 457 -10.52 -12.49 32.67
CA ASP A 457 -9.54 -11.66 33.37
C ASP A 457 -10.03 -10.21 33.37
N LEU A 458 -10.24 -9.66 34.56
CA LEU A 458 -10.89 -8.38 34.76
C LEU A 458 -9.90 -7.42 35.42
N ILE A 459 -9.71 -6.26 34.80
CA ILE A 459 -8.84 -5.20 35.28
C ILE A 459 -9.65 -3.92 35.29
N SER A 460 -9.95 -3.40 36.47
CA SER A 460 -10.61 -2.10 36.63
C SER A 460 -9.79 -1.13 37.46
N ASP A 461 -9.93 0.17 37.15
CA ASP A 461 -9.40 1.26 37.98
C ASP A 461 -10.17 1.43 39.31
N GLY A 462 -11.32 0.78 39.47
CA GLY A 462 -12.12 0.84 40.70
C GLY A 462 -12.90 2.14 40.89
N TYR A 463 -12.83 3.08 39.95
CA TYR A 463 -13.57 4.34 40.04
C TYR A 463 -15.09 4.11 39.88
N GLY A 464 -15.90 4.78 40.70
CA GLY A 464 -17.37 4.68 40.67
C GLY A 464 -17.98 3.45 41.37
N PHE A 465 -17.17 2.51 41.84
CA PHE A 465 -17.65 1.36 42.61
C PHE A 465 -18.03 1.77 44.05
N SER A 466 -19.20 1.33 44.51
CA SER A 466 -19.60 1.54 45.91
C SER A 466 -18.66 0.81 46.86
N THR A 467 -18.13 1.51 47.86
CA THR A 467 -17.27 0.94 48.91
C THR A 467 -18.06 0.40 50.11
N SER A 468 -19.40 0.49 50.09
CA SER A 468 -20.26 0.09 51.22
C SER A 468 -20.93 -1.27 50.98
N ASP A 469 -20.79 -2.18 51.96
CA ASP A 469 -21.43 -3.49 51.99
C ASP A 469 -22.90 -3.45 52.47
N THR A 470 -23.39 -2.31 52.98
CA THR A 470 -24.69 -2.22 53.68
C THR A 470 -25.87 -1.88 52.78
N ASP A 471 -25.64 -1.52 51.52
CA ASP A 471 -26.72 -1.16 50.60
C ASP A 471 -27.25 -2.39 49.85
N THR A 472 -28.25 -3.05 50.44
CA THR A 472 -28.92 -4.23 49.87
C THR A 472 -30.16 -3.89 49.04
N THR A 473 -30.52 -2.61 48.93
CA THR A 473 -31.81 -2.19 48.35
C THR A 473 -31.68 -1.38 47.07
N THR A 474 -30.53 -0.77 46.78
CA THR A 474 -30.30 -0.03 45.53
C THR A 474 -29.31 -0.73 44.60
N ILE A 475 -29.68 -0.83 43.31
CA ILE A 475 -28.77 -1.27 42.26
C ILE A 475 -27.64 -0.24 42.18
N ALA A 476 -26.41 -0.67 42.45
CA ALA A 476 -25.25 0.21 42.33
C ALA A 476 -25.16 0.74 40.89
N ALA A 477 -24.88 2.03 40.75
CA ALA A 477 -24.74 2.67 39.44
C ALA A 477 -23.62 2.01 38.61
N THR A 478 -22.56 1.53 39.25
CA THR A 478 -21.43 0.85 38.61
C THR A 478 -21.31 -0.60 39.07
N ASN A 479 -21.20 -1.54 38.13
CA ASN A 479 -21.03 -2.97 38.40
C ASN A 479 -19.97 -3.55 37.46
N LEU A 480 -19.04 -4.37 37.96
CA LEU A 480 -18.04 -4.99 37.09
C LEU A 480 -18.69 -6.11 36.28
N ILE A 481 -19.52 -6.91 36.94
CA ILE A 481 -20.37 -7.91 36.31
C ILE A 481 -21.81 -7.70 36.78
N ARG A 482 -22.73 -7.55 35.84
CA ARG A 482 -24.17 -7.45 36.06
C ARG A 482 -24.87 -8.61 35.37
N VAL A 483 -25.71 -9.33 36.10
CA VAL A 483 -26.53 -10.43 35.56
C VAL A 483 -27.99 -10.07 35.77
N GLU A 484 -28.76 -10.02 34.68
CA GLU A 484 -30.19 -9.79 34.73
C GLU A 484 -30.95 -11.06 35.16
N ASN A 485 -32.21 -10.88 35.57
CA ASN A 485 -33.04 -12.01 35.98
C ASN A 485 -33.19 -13.04 34.84
N GLY A 486 -32.83 -14.29 35.11
CA GLY A 486 -32.80 -15.38 34.13
C GLY A 486 -31.53 -15.44 33.26
N GLY A 487 -30.55 -14.56 33.48
CA GLY A 487 -29.19 -14.69 32.93
C GLY A 487 -28.31 -15.56 33.84
N ILE A 488 -27.22 -16.11 33.29
CA ILE A 488 -26.27 -16.95 34.04
C ILE A 488 -24.84 -16.53 33.71
N PHE A 489 -24.05 -16.27 34.75
CA PHE A 489 -22.62 -16.04 34.63
C PHE A 489 -21.87 -16.95 35.61
N ARG A 490 -21.08 -17.88 35.07
CA ARG A 490 -20.30 -18.89 35.80
C ARG A 490 -18.87 -19.02 35.28
N ALA A 491 -18.41 -18.05 34.49
CA ALA A 491 -17.04 -18.03 33.98
C ALA A 491 -16.02 -18.08 35.12
N LYS A 492 -14.87 -18.70 34.86
CA LYS A 492 -13.72 -18.67 35.78
C LYS A 492 -13.12 -17.28 35.74
N CYS A 493 -13.23 -16.54 36.84
CA CYS A 493 -12.80 -15.15 36.90
C CYS A 493 -11.51 -14.96 37.69
N THR A 494 -10.61 -14.16 37.13
CA THR A 494 -9.49 -13.53 37.83
C THR A 494 -9.78 -12.04 37.88
N ASP A 495 -9.69 -11.45 39.07
CA ASP A 495 -9.80 -10.00 39.24
C ASP A 495 -8.45 -9.43 39.69
N GLN A 496 -7.95 -8.47 38.92
CA GLN A 496 -6.70 -7.77 39.17
C GLN A 496 -6.92 -6.26 39.40
N SER A 497 -8.16 -5.82 39.58
CA SER A 497 -8.54 -4.41 39.75
C SER A 497 -7.93 -3.78 40.99
N MET A 498 -7.06 -2.77 40.84
CA MET A 498 -6.50 -1.99 41.96
C MET A 498 -6.05 -0.59 41.53
N GLN A 499 -6.65 0.47 42.09
CA GLN A 499 -6.07 1.81 42.17
C GLN A 499 -6.00 2.23 43.64
N THR A 500 -4.78 2.29 44.20
CA THR A 500 -4.45 2.87 45.52
C THR A 500 -5.28 2.44 46.74
N GLY A 501 -4.84 1.41 47.46
CA GLY A 501 -5.14 1.22 48.90
C GLY A 501 -6.58 0.91 49.31
N LEU A 502 -7.54 0.98 48.39
CA LEU A 502 -8.92 0.54 48.60
C LEU A 502 -9.01 -0.94 48.24
N SER A 503 -8.82 -1.81 49.24
CA SER A 503 -9.14 -3.22 49.11
C SER A 503 -10.66 -3.38 49.00
N HIS A 504 -11.21 -3.28 47.79
CA HIS A 504 -12.55 -3.80 47.53
C HIS A 504 -12.48 -5.30 47.82
N ARG A 505 -13.04 -5.72 48.96
CA ARG A 505 -12.99 -7.12 49.38
C ARG A 505 -13.63 -7.95 48.28
N LEU A 506 -13.12 -9.17 48.10
CA LEU A 506 -13.70 -10.24 47.27
C LEU A 506 -15.22 -10.40 47.47
N ASN A 507 -15.78 -9.88 48.56
CA ASN A 507 -17.20 -9.88 48.91
C ASN A 507 -18.06 -8.90 48.07
N GLN A 508 -17.48 -7.80 47.59
CA GLN A 508 -18.13 -6.91 46.62
C GLN A 508 -18.16 -7.54 45.22
N LEU A 509 -17.15 -8.37 44.91
CA LEU A 509 -17.19 -9.34 43.82
C LEU A 509 -18.17 -10.50 44.12
N GLN A 510 -18.41 -10.91 45.37
CA GLN A 510 -19.37 -11.99 45.74
C GLN A 510 -20.85 -11.66 45.51
N ARG A 511 -21.22 -10.47 45.01
CA ARG A 511 -22.52 -10.32 44.33
C ARG A 511 -22.65 -11.26 43.12
N LEU A 512 -21.53 -11.80 42.61
CA LEU A 512 -21.45 -12.91 41.64
C LEU A 512 -21.90 -14.28 42.19
N ARG A 513 -21.93 -14.51 43.50
CA ARG A 513 -22.11 -15.86 44.06
C ARG A 513 -23.52 -16.11 44.62
N ASN A 514 -24.22 -15.09 45.08
CA ASN A 514 -25.56 -15.24 45.67
C ASN A 514 -26.72 -15.27 44.65
N SER A 515 -26.46 -14.99 43.36
CA SER A 515 -27.42 -15.21 42.27
C SER A 515 -27.33 -16.62 41.65
N ILE A 516 -26.38 -17.46 42.09
CA ILE A 516 -26.18 -18.82 41.58
C ILE A 516 -27.20 -19.83 42.15
N PHE A 517 -27.89 -19.48 43.24
CA PHE A 517 -28.95 -20.30 43.84
C PHE A 517 -30.29 -19.56 43.82
N PHE A 518 -30.96 -19.51 42.66
CA PHE A 518 -32.41 -19.39 42.70
C PHE A 518 -32.96 -20.75 43.12
N ILE A 519 -33.38 -20.88 44.39
CA ILE A 519 -34.31 -21.93 44.79
C ILE A 519 -35.65 -21.53 44.19
N PRO A 520 -36.28 -22.38 43.34
CA PRO A 520 -37.60 -22.08 42.84
C PRO A 520 -38.60 -22.08 43.99
N GLY A 521 -39.39 -21.01 44.11
CA GLY A 521 -40.67 -21.02 44.78
C GLY A 521 -41.75 -21.45 43.79
#